data_AF-A0A2J6QDH3-F1
#
_entry.id   AF-A0A2J6QDH3-F1
#
_cell.length_a   1.000
_cell.length_b   1.000
_cell.length_c   1.000
_cell.angle_alpha   90.00
_cell.angle_beta   90.00
_cell.angle_gamma   90.00
#
_symmetry.space_group_name_H-M   'P 1'
#
loop_
_entity.id
_entity.type
_entity.pdbx_description
1 polymer ?
#
loop_
_entity_poly.entity_id
_entity_poly.type
_entity_poly.pdbx_seq_one_letter_code
_entity_poly.pdbx_strand_id
1 'polypeptide(L)'
;MMASQTFTLFPTLPGELRQQVWLFSLPGPCKIVPFTAYTPGEECLEPNRVSKDHCPSTLQVNRESRAIALKHYTNWHNAAALGYQYVDFNVDIVCFSAPDFEDRSHIPRVTPGNQTALLRLSKADLWKIRRLEITFSKFRTTFPTDLKAWIEKWLMALFPGVRELHIVWAWGFAMDEVYILGSTSPDLIAEVVKRDVDAAMELARTSLEEIVRKRGGGWTAPVLRIDTIEWPYES
;
A
#
# COMPACT_ATOMS: atom_id res chain seq x y z
N MET A 1 -35.74 -12.62 -21.77
CA MET A 1 -35.69 -12.58 -20.30
C MET A 1 -35.01 -13.86 -19.84
N MET A 2 -33.80 -13.79 -19.28
CA MET A 2 -33.17 -14.97 -18.68
C MET A 2 -33.77 -15.18 -17.28
N ALA A 3 -34.22 -16.39 -16.98
CA ALA A 3 -34.67 -16.73 -15.64
C ALA A 3 -33.50 -16.56 -14.65
N SER A 4 -33.68 -15.69 -13.65
CA SER A 4 -32.72 -15.54 -12.56
C SER A 4 -32.57 -16.87 -11.84
N GLN A 5 -31.47 -17.58 -12.08
CA GLN A 5 -31.10 -18.76 -11.30
C GLN A 5 -30.72 -18.29 -9.89
N THR A 6 -31.65 -18.43 -8.95
CA THR A 6 -31.39 -18.12 -7.55
C THR A 6 -30.54 -19.24 -6.97
N PHE A 7 -29.31 -18.94 -6.54
CA PHE A 7 -28.46 -19.88 -5.82
C PHE A 7 -29.14 -20.23 -4.48
N THR A 8 -29.73 -21.41 -4.39
CA THR A 8 -30.30 -21.94 -3.15
C THR A 8 -29.16 -22.38 -2.25
N LEU A 9 -28.99 -21.64 -1.14
CA LEU A 9 -28.10 -21.89 -0.01
C LEU A 9 -28.00 -23.36 0.39
N PHE A 10 -26.94 -23.74 1.13
CA PHE A 10 -26.81 -24.97 1.91
C PHE A 10 -27.95 -25.11 2.93
N PRO A 11 -29.14 -25.61 2.56
CA PRO A 11 -30.35 -25.39 3.34
C PRO A 11 -30.42 -26.35 4.53
N THR A 12 -29.66 -27.44 4.45
CA THR A 12 -29.50 -28.48 5.45
C THR A 12 -28.36 -28.19 6.42
N LEU A 13 -27.54 -27.15 6.17
CA LEU A 13 -26.40 -26.84 7.01
C LEU A 13 -26.83 -25.94 8.19
N PRO A 14 -26.52 -26.33 9.45
CA PRO A 14 -26.73 -25.49 10.63
C PRO A 14 -26.19 -24.07 10.44
N GLY A 15 -26.87 -23.10 11.07
CA GLY A 15 -26.53 -21.68 10.91
C GLY A 15 -25.09 -21.37 11.28
N GLU A 16 -24.56 -22.00 12.32
CA GLU A 16 -23.19 -21.83 12.81
C GLU A 16 -22.17 -22.27 11.76
N LEU A 17 -22.42 -23.41 11.12
CA LEU A 17 -21.54 -23.93 10.06
C LEU A 17 -21.62 -23.08 8.80
N ARG A 18 -22.80 -22.56 8.43
CA ARG A 18 -22.92 -21.58 7.33
C ARG A 18 -22.13 -20.30 7.63
N GLN A 19 -22.20 -19.79 8.85
CA GLN A 19 -21.41 -18.62 9.25
C GLN A 19 -19.90 -18.90 9.16
N GLN A 20 -19.44 -20.08 9.58
CA GLN A 20 -18.04 -20.48 9.43
C GLN A 20 -17.63 -20.55 7.96
N VAL A 21 -18.44 -21.16 7.09
CA VAL A 21 -18.19 -21.20 5.63
C VAL A 21 -18.02 -19.79 5.08
N TRP A 22 -18.92 -18.86 5.45
CA TRP A 22 -18.82 -17.49 4.98
C TRP A 22 -17.59 -16.76 5.54
N LEU A 23 -17.24 -16.98 6.80
CA LEU A 23 -16.04 -16.41 7.41
C LEU A 23 -14.76 -16.90 6.71
N PHE A 24 -14.66 -18.19 6.42
CA PHE A 24 -13.54 -18.77 5.67
C PHE A 24 -13.53 -18.41 4.18
N SER A 25 -14.67 -17.95 3.65
CA SER A 25 -14.77 -17.45 2.28
C SER A 25 -14.42 -15.96 2.13
N LEU A 26 -14.16 -15.25 3.24
CA LEU A 26 -13.67 -13.88 3.16
C LEU A 26 -12.33 -13.87 2.41
N PRO A 27 -12.07 -12.85 1.57
CA PRO A 27 -10.78 -12.70 0.94
C PRO A 27 -9.66 -12.63 2.00
N GLY A 28 -8.52 -13.25 1.70
CA GLY A 28 -7.31 -13.06 2.48
C GLY A 28 -6.74 -11.64 2.30
N PRO A 29 -5.59 -11.35 2.96
CA PRO A 29 -4.92 -10.06 2.84
C PRO A 29 -4.75 -9.64 1.37
N CYS A 30 -5.20 -8.43 1.03
CA CYS A 30 -4.98 -7.87 -0.30
C CYS A 30 -4.23 -6.53 -0.23
N LYS A 31 -3.55 -6.19 -1.34
CA LYS A 31 -2.92 -4.88 -1.52
C LYS A 31 -3.94 -3.90 -2.06
N ILE A 32 -4.08 -2.77 -1.39
CA ILE A 32 -4.98 -1.69 -1.75
C ILE A 32 -4.14 -0.47 -2.11
N VAL A 33 -4.17 -0.06 -3.37
CA VAL A 33 -3.55 1.21 -3.81
C VAL A 33 -4.64 2.29 -3.80
N PRO A 34 -4.61 3.28 -2.89
CA PRO A 34 -5.51 4.41 -2.95
C PRO A 34 -5.20 5.15 -4.24
N PHE A 35 -6.15 5.16 -5.18
CA PHE A 35 -5.99 5.76 -6.50
C PHE A 35 -5.32 7.13 -6.41
N THR A 36 -4.09 7.25 -6.89
CA THR A 36 -3.44 8.53 -7.10
C THR A 36 -4.08 9.12 -8.36
N ALA A 37 -4.33 10.43 -8.36
CA ALA A 37 -4.94 11.08 -9.50
C ALA A 37 -3.98 10.94 -10.70
N TYR A 38 -4.26 9.99 -11.59
CA TYR A 38 -3.51 9.85 -12.83
C TYR A 38 -3.72 11.09 -13.68
N THR A 39 -2.63 11.53 -14.31
CA THR A 39 -2.74 12.49 -15.41
C THR A 39 -3.51 11.81 -16.55
N PRO A 40 -4.58 12.39 -17.10
CA PRO A 40 -5.25 11.81 -18.25
C PRO A 40 -4.24 11.55 -19.39
N GLY A 41 -4.06 10.29 -19.77
CA GLY A 41 -3.12 9.87 -20.83
C GLY A 41 -1.90 9.07 -20.35
N GLU A 42 -1.64 8.96 -19.04
CA GLU A 42 -0.66 8.01 -18.52
C GLU A 42 -1.32 6.63 -18.38
N GLU A 43 -0.94 5.69 -19.24
CA GLU A 43 -1.29 4.29 -19.05
C GLU A 43 -0.64 3.79 -17.76
N CYS A 44 -1.43 3.12 -16.93
CA CYS A 44 -0.98 2.50 -15.71
C CYS A 44 0.00 1.39 -16.09
N LEU A 45 1.31 1.66 -16.10
CA LEU A 45 2.37 0.69 -16.42
C LEU A 45 2.41 -0.49 -15.42
N GLU A 46 1.64 -0.42 -14.34
CA GLU A 46 1.28 -1.59 -13.53
C GLU A 46 -0.19 -1.99 -13.73
N PRO A 47 -0.56 -2.62 -14.87
CA PRO A 47 -1.91 -3.14 -15.07
C PRO A 47 -2.20 -4.40 -14.25
N ASN A 48 -1.22 -4.95 -13.51
CA ASN A 48 -1.26 -6.35 -13.06
C ASN A 48 -1.46 -6.60 -11.56
N ARG A 49 -1.67 -5.58 -10.70
CA ARG A 49 -1.77 -5.85 -9.23
C ARG A 49 -2.91 -5.21 -8.46
N VAL A 50 -3.69 -4.31 -9.06
CA VAL A 50 -4.89 -3.78 -8.40
C VAL A 50 -6.09 -4.45 -9.03
N SER A 51 -6.76 -5.31 -8.25
CA SER A 51 -8.01 -5.93 -8.69
C SER A 51 -9.01 -4.82 -9.01
N LYS A 52 -9.41 -4.69 -10.28
CA LYS A 52 -10.46 -3.75 -10.69
C LYS A 52 -11.79 -4.00 -9.93
N ASP A 53 -11.92 -5.18 -9.32
CA ASP A 53 -13.05 -5.59 -8.49
C ASP A 53 -12.61 -5.93 -7.06
N HIS A 54 -12.22 -4.92 -6.26
CA HIS A 54 -12.01 -5.08 -4.81
C HIS A 54 -13.34 -5.12 -4.02
N CYS A 55 -14.43 -5.57 -4.63
CA CYS A 55 -15.65 -5.88 -3.90
C CYS A 55 -15.58 -7.36 -3.51
N PRO A 56 -15.36 -7.71 -2.22
CA PRO A 56 -15.41 -9.09 -1.78
C PRO A 56 -16.62 -9.81 -2.37
N SER A 57 -16.41 -10.94 -3.04
CA SER A 57 -17.50 -11.72 -3.66
C SER A 57 -18.59 -12.05 -2.63
N THR A 58 -18.21 -12.24 -1.37
CA THR A 58 -19.10 -12.43 -0.20
C THR A 58 -20.08 -11.28 0.03
N LEU A 59 -19.83 -10.06 -0.43
CA LEU A 59 -20.81 -8.96 -0.41
C LEU A 59 -21.92 -9.12 -1.46
N GLN A 60 -21.67 -9.91 -2.50
CA GLN A 60 -22.55 -10.06 -3.66
C GLN A 60 -23.36 -11.36 -3.63
N VAL A 61 -22.90 -12.41 -2.94
CA VAL A 61 -23.57 -13.73 -2.96
C VAL A 61 -24.99 -13.68 -2.39
N ASN A 62 -25.15 -13.37 -1.09
CA ASN A 62 -26.46 -13.33 -0.45
C ASN A 62 -26.45 -12.43 0.81
N ARG A 63 -27.59 -12.38 1.54
CA ARG A 63 -27.72 -11.53 2.74
C ARG A 63 -26.85 -12.00 3.91
N GLU A 64 -26.70 -13.30 4.11
CA GLU A 64 -25.90 -13.88 5.21
C GLU A 64 -24.40 -13.62 4.99
N SER A 65 -23.91 -13.92 3.78
CA SER A 65 -22.52 -13.67 3.41
C SER A 65 -22.18 -12.18 3.50
N ARG A 66 -23.09 -11.30 3.04
CA ARG A 66 -22.92 -9.85 3.13
C ARG A 66 -22.87 -9.36 4.56
N ALA A 67 -23.74 -9.86 5.43
CA ALA A 67 -23.75 -9.49 6.85
C ALA A 67 -22.45 -9.89 7.55
N ILE A 68 -21.82 -10.99 7.14
CA ILE A 68 -20.52 -11.41 7.67
C ILE A 68 -19.41 -10.53 7.10
N ALA A 69 -19.37 -10.33 5.78
CA ALA A 69 -18.37 -9.48 5.13
C ALA A 69 -18.36 -8.04 5.68
N LEU A 70 -19.53 -7.44 5.90
CA LEU A 70 -19.64 -6.07 6.44
C LEU A 70 -19.20 -5.93 7.90
N LYS A 71 -18.95 -7.02 8.64
CA LYS A 71 -18.31 -6.97 9.97
C LYS A 71 -16.80 -6.73 9.87
N HIS A 72 -16.19 -7.11 8.75
CA HIS A 72 -14.75 -7.05 8.51
C HIS A 72 -14.38 -5.90 7.58
N TYR A 73 -15.14 -5.76 6.50
CA TYR A 73 -14.87 -4.79 5.46
C TYR A 73 -15.67 -3.50 5.66
N THR A 74 -14.96 -2.39 5.67
CA THR A 74 -15.53 -1.04 5.66
C THR A 74 -15.58 -0.54 4.23
N ASN A 75 -16.70 0.09 3.83
CA ASN A 75 -16.76 0.84 2.59
C ASN A 75 -15.85 2.08 2.73
N TRP A 76 -14.72 2.06 2.06
CA TRP A 76 -13.75 3.13 2.04
C TRP A 76 -14.04 4.04 0.86
N HIS A 77 -14.60 5.21 1.18
CA HIS A 77 -14.91 6.20 0.16
C HIS A 77 -13.62 6.88 -0.30
N ASN A 78 -13.05 6.37 -1.39
CA ASN A 78 -11.96 7.03 -2.08
C ASN A 78 -12.56 7.89 -3.20
N ALA A 79 -12.55 9.22 -3.02
CA ALA A 79 -13.10 10.17 -4.00
C ALA A 79 -12.44 10.06 -5.39
N ALA A 80 -11.24 9.48 -5.49
CA ALA A 80 -10.56 9.24 -6.76
C ALA A 80 -10.94 7.88 -7.40
N ALA A 81 -11.47 6.93 -6.63
CA ALA A 81 -11.93 5.66 -7.19
C ALA A 81 -13.33 5.85 -7.77
N LEU A 82 -13.54 5.43 -9.02
CA LEU A 82 -14.84 5.44 -9.70
C LEU A 82 -15.83 4.38 -9.14
N GLY A 83 -15.69 3.98 -7.87
CA GLY A 83 -16.49 2.93 -7.26
C GLY A 83 -16.28 2.79 -5.75
N TYR A 84 -17.04 1.89 -5.15
CA TYR A 84 -16.88 1.53 -3.74
C TYR A 84 -15.70 0.58 -3.57
N GLN A 85 -14.73 0.99 -2.75
CA GLN A 85 -13.61 0.14 -2.36
C GLN A 85 -13.89 -0.38 -0.95
N TYR A 86 -13.95 -1.70 -0.78
CA TYR A 86 -14.11 -2.31 0.53
C TYR A 86 -12.74 -2.69 1.08
N VAL A 87 -12.45 -2.29 2.32
CA VAL A 87 -11.16 -2.56 2.96
C VAL A 87 -11.38 -3.13 4.37
N ASP A 88 -10.66 -4.18 4.70
CA ASP A 88 -10.48 -4.61 6.09
C ASP A 88 -9.11 -4.11 6.57
N PHE A 89 -9.12 -2.99 7.29
CA PHE A 89 -7.91 -2.33 7.79
C PHE A 89 -7.04 -3.20 8.72
N ASN A 90 -7.54 -4.34 9.20
CA ASN A 90 -6.78 -5.26 10.04
C ASN A 90 -5.94 -6.26 9.23
N VAL A 91 -6.36 -6.59 8.01
CA VAL A 91 -5.70 -7.62 7.18
C VAL A 91 -5.11 -7.05 5.89
N ASP A 92 -5.76 -6.05 5.28
CA ASP A 92 -5.34 -5.46 4.02
C ASP A 92 -4.14 -4.52 4.19
N ILE A 93 -3.34 -4.44 3.14
CA ILE A 93 -2.12 -3.64 3.06
C ILE A 93 -2.42 -2.42 2.20
N VAL A 94 -2.41 -1.23 2.80
CA VAL A 94 -2.57 0.02 2.04
C VAL A 94 -1.22 0.43 1.47
N CYS A 95 -1.15 0.57 0.15
CA CYS A 95 0.08 0.81 -0.59
C CYS A 95 0.11 2.25 -1.11
N PHE A 96 1.18 3.00 -0.81
CA PHE A 96 1.41 4.33 -1.37
C PHE A 96 2.74 4.37 -2.12
N SER A 97 2.87 5.32 -3.04
CA SER A 97 4.14 5.65 -3.68
C SER A 97 4.80 6.80 -2.91
N ALA A 98 6.10 6.77 -2.69
CA ALA A 98 6.84 7.83 -1.99
C ALA A 98 6.67 9.23 -2.63
N PRO A 99 6.62 9.36 -3.98
CA PRO A 99 6.24 10.61 -4.65
C PRO A 99 4.90 11.20 -4.19
N ASP A 100 3.98 10.40 -3.63
CA ASP A 100 2.71 10.91 -3.07
C ASP A 100 2.92 11.79 -1.83
N PHE A 101 4.12 11.77 -1.26
CA PHE A 101 4.51 12.51 -0.06
C PHE A 101 5.52 13.62 -0.34
N GLU A 102 5.99 13.76 -1.58
CA GLU A 102 6.91 14.83 -1.96
C GLU A 102 6.14 16.15 -2.03
N ASP A 103 6.49 17.07 -1.13
CA ASP A 103 6.03 18.45 -1.14
C ASP A 103 6.67 19.16 -2.35
N ARG A 104 6.00 19.11 -3.50
CA ARG A 104 6.43 19.75 -4.75
C ARG A 104 6.19 21.27 -4.73
N SER A 105 6.62 21.94 -3.67
CA SER A 105 6.60 23.41 -3.55
C SER A 105 7.44 24.14 -4.62
N HIS A 106 8.15 23.42 -5.49
CA HIS A 106 8.97 23.97 -6.58
C HIS A 106 8.57 23.55 -8.00
N ILE A 107 7.44 22.85 -8.21
CA ILE A 107 6.87 22.77 -9.58
C ILE A 107 5.89 23.93 -9.74
N PRO A 108 6.23 24.99 -10.49
CA PRO A 108 5.31 26.07 -10.75
C PRO A 108 4.19 25.51 -11.63
N ARG A 109 2.94 25.67 -11.16
CA ARG A 109 1.67 25.15 -11.71
C ARG A 109 1.21 23.85 -11.05
N VAL A 110 0.77 24.01 -9.80
CA VAL A 110 -0.35 23.25 -9.28
C VAL A 110 -1.54 23.53 -10.21
N THR A 111 -1.78 22.65 -11.17
CA THR A 111 -3.11 22.53 -11.76
C THR A 111 -4.06 22.22 -10.60
N PRO A 112 -5.16 22.98 -10.41
CA PRO A 112 -6.16 22.67 -9.39
C PRO A 112 -6.70 21.25 -9.64
N GLY A 113 -6.16 20.25 -8.93
CA GLY A 113 -6.43 18.84 -9.22
C GLY A 113 -5.43 17.87 -8.57
N ASN A 114 -4.15 18.25 -8.47
CA ASN A 114 -3.07 17.41 -7.93
C ASN A 114 -2.79 17.66 -6.44
N GLN A 115 -3.84 17.75 -5.62
CA GLN A 115 -3.64 17.48 -4.19
C GLN A 115 -3.30 15.99 -4.04
N THR A 116 -2.17 15.70 -3.40
CA THR A 116 -1.65 14.35 -3.17
C THR A 116 -2.76 13.44 -2.66
N ALA A 117 -2.82 12.19 -3.14
CA ALA A 117 -3.92 11.26 -2.86
C ALA A 117 -4.21 11.09 -1.36
N LEU A 118 -3.18 11.25 -0.52
CA LEU A 118 -3.26 11.29 0.94
C LEU A 118 -4.17 12.39 1.49
N LEU A 119 -4.22 13.57 0.86
CA LEU A 119 -5.05 14.70 1.29
C LEU A 119 -6.53 14.44 1.10
N ARG A 120 -6.91 13.42 0.33
CA ARG A 120 -8.32 13.02 0.13
C ARG A 120 -8.80 12.00 1.15
N LEU A 121 -7.88 11.39 1.92
CA LEU A 121 -8.23 10.43 2.96
C LEU A 121 -8.55 11.15 4.26
N SER A 122 -9.63 10.74 4.93
CA SER A 122 -9.95 11.27 6.24
C SER A 122 -8.88 10.87 7.26
N LYS A 123 -8.54 11.75 8.21
CA LYS A 123 -7.62 11.38 9.31
C LYS A 123 -8.11 10.15 10.07
N ALA A 124 -9.42 10.01 10.23
CA ALA A 124 -10.03 8.87 10.90
C ALA A 124 -9.74 7.55 10.17
N ASP A 125 -9.71 7.53 8.83
CA ASP A 125 -9.39 6.32 8.06
C ASP A 125 -7.89 6.04 8.08
N LEU A 126 -7.05 7.07 7.94
CA LEU A 126 -5.59 6.91 8.05
C LEU A 126 -5.18 6.26 9.38
N TRP A 127 -5.90 6.55 10.47
CA TRP A 127 -5.65 5.97 11.80
C TRP A 127 -6.11 4.52 11.95
N LYS A 128 -6.99 4.03 11.07
CA LYS A 128 -7.43 2.64 11.05
C LYS A 128 -6.38 1.75 10.39
N ILE A 129 -5.60 2.27 9.45
CA ILE A 129 -4.57 1.52 8.71
C ILE A 129 -3.61 0.85 9.70
N ARG A 130 -3.56 -0.50 9.64
CA ARG A 130 -2.64 -1.31 10.45
C ARG A 130 -1.43 -1.78 9.66
N ARG A 131 -1.57 -1.98 8.35
CA ARG A 131 -0.49 -2.43 7.47
C ARG A 131 -0.31 -1.44 6.34
N LEU A 132 0.91 -0.93 6.22
CA LEU A 132 1.26 0.13 5.30
C LEU A 132 2.43 -0.32 4.45
N GLU A 133 2.28 -0.25 3.12
CA GLU A 133 3.36 -0.43 2.17
C GLU A 133 3.70 0.91 1.52
N ILE A 134 4.98 1.30 1.55
CA ILE A 134 5.47 2.51 0.87
C ILE A 134 6.49 2.10 -0.16
N THR A 135 6.19 2.39 -1.43
CA THR A 135 7.11 2.13 -2.53
C THR A 135 7.93 3.37 -2.83
N PHE A 136 9.24 3.29 -2.70
CA PHE A 136 10.17 4.33 -3.13
C PHE A 136 10.67 3.97 -4.52
N SER A 137 10.30 4.77 -5.53
CA SER A 137 10.86 4.70 -6.87
C SER A 137 11.84 5.86 -7.05
N LYS A 138 13.15 5.60 -6.99
CA LYS A 138 14.14 6.62 -7.35
C LYS A 138 15.42 6.01 -7.89
N PHE A 139 15.87 6.60 -8.99
CA PHE A 139 17.14 6.38 -9.69
C PHE A 139 18.35 7.02 -8.97
N ARG A 140 18.32 7.30 -7.65
CA ARG A 140 19.39 8.10 -6.99
C ARG A 140 19.74 7.64 -5.57
N THR A 141 20.98 7.97 -5.18
CA THR A 141 21.70 7.72 -3.92
C THR A 141 21.08 8.26 -2.63
N THR A 142 19.86 8.81 -2.66
CA THR A 142 19.24 9.48 -1.51
C THR A 142 18.22 8.62 -0.77
N PHE A 143 18.04 7.34 -1.14
CA PHE A 143 17.00 6.47 -0.56
C PHE A 143 16.98 6.47 0.98
N PRO A 144 18.11 6.28 1.69
CA PRO A 144 18.09 6.33 3.16
C PRO A 144 17.65 7.70 3.72
N THR A 145 18.08 8.80 3.09
CA THR A 145 17.74 10.16 3.53
C THR A 145 16.25 10.46 3.31
N ASP A 146 15.71 10.08 2.16
CA ASP A 146 14.29 10.25 1.82
C ASP A 146 13.41 9.42 2.75
N LEU A 147 13.83 8.17 3.03
CA LEU A 147 13.15 7.30 3.97
C LEU A 147 13.11 7.89 5.38
N LYS A 148 14.25 8.40 5.87
CA LYS A 148 14.32 9.06 7.18
C LYS A 148 13.33 10.20 7.29
N ALA A 149 13.41 11.12 6.34
CA ALA A 149 12.55 12.29 6.29
C ALA A 149 11.07 11.88 6.24
N TRP A 150 10.75 10.82 5.49
CA TRP A 150 9.39 10.30 5.41
C TRP A 150 8.91 9.72 6.75
N ILE A 151 9.71 8.85 7.40
CA ILE A 151 9.37 8.25 8.69
C ILE A 151 9.16 9.33 9.75
N GLU A 152 10.09 10.27 9.85
CA GLU A 152 10.06 11.31 10.87
C GLU A 152 8.90 12.30 10.67
N LYS A 153 8.57 12.62 9.42
CA LYS A 153 7.52 13.61 9.08
C LYS A 153 6.12 13.00 9.05
N TRP A 154 5.95 11.86 8.40
CA TRP A 154 4.62 11.40 7.97
C TRP A 154 4.07 10.24 8.79
N LEU A 155 4.89 9.23 9.09
CA LEU A 155 4.44 8.04 9.80
C LEU A 155 3.73 8.43 11.11
N MET A 156 4.29 9.40 11.81
CA MET A 156 3.80 9.84 13.11
C MET A 156 2.53 10.67 13.06
N ALA A 157 2.46 11.60 12.10
CA ALA A 157 1.37 12.54 11.98
C ALA A 157 0.13 11.90 11.37
N LEU A 158 0.32 10.99 10.41
CA LEU A 158 -0.76 10.46 9.58
C LEU A 158 -1.17 9.04 9.99
N PHE A 159 -0.23 8.21 10.44
CA PHE A 159 -0.44 6.78 10.60
C PHE A 159 -0.14 6.25 12.01
N PRO A 160 -0.72 6.84 13.07
CA PRO A 160 -0.44 6.42 14.45
C PRO A 160 -0.84 4.97 14.74
N GLY A 161 -1.70 4.40 13.89
CA GLY A 161 -2.27 3.07 14.03
C GLY A 161 -1.48 1.94 13.35
N VAL A 162 -0.41 2.24 12.62
CA VAL A 162 0.35 1.25 11.85
C VAL A 162 1.10 0.30 12.79
N ARG A 163 0.98 -1.00 12.50
CA ARG A 163 1.61 -2.13 13.21
C ARG A 163 2.60 -2.88 12.34
N GLU A 164 2.45 -2.81 11.02
CA GLU A 164 3.36 -3.39 10.05
C GLU A 164 3.68 -2.32 9.01
N LEU A 165 4.96 -2.01 8.86
CA LEU A 165 5.46 -1.06 7.87
C LEU A 165 6.35 -1.82 6.90
N HIS A 166 5.88 -1.91 5.66
CA HIS A 166 6.60 -2.50 4.55
C HIS A 166 7.12 -1.38 3.66
N ILE A 167 8.41 -1.37 3.39
CA ILE A 167 9.03 -0.45 2.45
C ILE A 167 9.48 -1.28 1.25
N VAL A 168 9.10 -0.83 0.07
CA VAL A 168 9.52 -1.44 -1.18
C VAL A 168 10.43 -0.43 -1.86
N TRP A 169 11.68 -0.79 -2.08
CA TRP A 169 12.57 0.01 -2.90
C TRP A 169 12.53 -0.51 -4.33
N ALA A 170 11.80 0.21 -5.18
CA ALA A 170 11.82 0.00 -6.61
C ALA A 170 13.07 0.68 -7.17
N TRP A 171 14.07 -0.12 -7.54
CA TRP A 171 15.30 0.36 -8.12
C TRP A 171 15.32 0.06 -9.62
N GLY A 172 15.77 1.03 -10.39
CA GLY A 172 16.11 0.88 -11.79
C GLY A 172 17.39 1.66 -12.02
N PHE A 173 18.31 1.11 -12.80
CA PHE A 173 19.44 1.90 -13.27
C PHE A 173 18.99 2.72 -14.46
N ALA A 174 19.17 4.04 -14.43
CA ALA A 174 19.05 4.80 -15.66
C ALA A 174 20.09 4.24 -16.62
N MET A 175 19.70 3.90 -17.86
CA MET A 175 20.63 3.36 -18.87
C MET A 175 21.94 4.17 -18.95
N ASP A 176 21.86 5.49 -18.77
CA ASP A 176 23.02 6.40 -18.76
C ASP A 176 24.02 6.13 -17.62
N GLU A 177 23.56 5.68 -16.44
CA GLU A 177 24.43 5.29 -15.32
C GLU A 177 25.04 3.90 -15.53
N VAL A 178 24.32 2.98 -16.19
CA VAL A 178 24.86 1.66 -16.59
C VAL A 178 26.02 1.83 -17.58
N TYR A 179 25.94 2.83 -18.47
CA TYR A 179 27.04 3.16 -19.40
C TYR A 179 28.26 3.76 -18.69
N ILE A 180 28.07 4.58 -17.64
CA ILE A 180 29.18 5.06 -16.80
C ILE A 180 29.81 3.89 -16.01
N LEU A 181 29.01 2.87 -15.70
CA LEU A 181 29.35 1.64 -15.00
C LEU A 181 29.70 0.47 -15.95
N GLY A 182 30.17 0.75 -17.18
CA GLY A 182 30.30 -0.17 -18.34
C GLY A 182 31.03 -1.51 -18.19
N SER A 183 31.21 -2.05 -16.98
CA SER A 183 31.72 -3.39 -16.68
C SER A 183 31.29 -3.92 -15.30
N THR A 184 30.21 -3.39 -14.71
CA THR A 184 29.83 -3.76 -13.33
C THR A 184 29.23 -5.15 -13.32
N SER A 185 29.92 -6.10 -12.67
CA SER A 185 29.39 -7.46 -12.48
C SER A 185 28.02 -7.39 -11.79
N PRO A 186 27.05 -8.26 -12.16
CA PRO A 186 25.81 -8.43 -11.40
C PRO A 186 26.03 -8.59 -9.89
N ASP A 187 27.16 -9.17 -9.49
CA ASP A 187 27.55 -9.30 -8.08
C ASP A 187 27.75 -7.94 -7.40
N LEU A 188 28.41 -7.00 -8.08
CA LEU A 188 28.67 -5.66 -7.55
C LEU A 188 27.38 -4.82 -7.47
N ILE A 189 26.44 -5.03 -8.40
CA ILE A 189 25.09 -4.47 -8.30
C ILE A 189 24.38 -5.02 -7.06
N ALA A 190 24.38 -6.34 -6.88
CA ALA A 190 23.76 -6.99 -5.72
C ALA A 190 24.39 -6.52 -4.40
N GLU A 191 25.71 -6.33 -4.36
CA GLU A 191 26.43 -5.78 -3.19
C GLU A 191 26.00 -4.35 -2.86
N VAL A 192 25.88 -3.48 -3.89
CA VAL A 192 25.43 -2.09 -3.70
C VAL A 192 23.98 -2.05 -3.20
N VAL A 193 23.08 -2.79 -3.85
CA VAL A 193 21.67 -2.87 -3.44
C VAL A 193 21.57 -3.38 -2.01
N LYS A 194 22.29 -4.44 -1.66
CA LYS A 194 22.31 -4.98 -0.30
C LYS A 194 22.81 -3.95 0.71
N ARG A 195 23.94 -3.29 0.45
CA ARG A 195 24.49 -2.25 1.33
C ARG A 195 23.48 -1.14 1.59
N ASP A 196 22.79 -0.69 0.55
CA ASP A 196 21.83 0.41 0.66
C ASP A 196 20.54 -0.04 1.39
N VAL A 197 20.11 -1.29 1.21
CA VAL A 197 19.01 -1.90 1.98
C VAL A 197 19.40 -2.02 3.46
N ASP A 198 20.60 -2.51 3.78
CA ASP A 198 21.09 -2.64 5.15
C ASP A 198 21.16 -1.26 5.83
N ALA A 199 21.65 -0.24 5.12
CA ALA A 199 21.69 1.14 5.61
C ALA A 199 20.28 1.71 5.85
N ALA A 200 19.34 1.45 4.94
CA ALA A 200 17.96 1.88 5.08
C ALA A 200 17.23 1.16 6.23
N MET A 201 17.48 -0.14 6.42
CA MET A 201 16.96 -0.93 7.53
C MET A 201 17.40 -0.35 8.87
N GLU A 202 18.70 -0.10 9.01
CA GLU A 202 19.27 0.44 10.24
C GLU A 202 18.78 1.86 10.54
N LEU A 203 18.70 2.69 9.50
CA LEU A 203 18.15 4.04 9.61
C LEU A 203 16.68 4.01 10.03
N ALA A 204 15.86 3.19 9.39
CA ALA A 204 14.44 3.09 9.70
C ALA A 204 14.22 2.56 11.12
N ARG A 205 14.97 1.54 11.53
CA ARG A 205 14.96 1.01 12.90
C ARG A 205 15.27 2.11 13.92
N THR A 206 16.36 2.86 13.70
CA THR A 206 16.78 3.95 14.58
C THR A 206 15.72 5.06 14.66
N SER A 207 15.13 5.44 13.53
CA SER A 207 14.05 6.44 13.49
C SER A 207 12.79 5.95 14.22
N LEU A 208 12.42 4.68 14.08
CA LEU A 208 11.29 4.09 14.80
C LEU A 208 11.54 4.03 16.31
N GLU A 209 12.74 3.66 16.75
CA GLU A 209 13.12 3.65 18.17
C GLU A 209 13.06 5.04 18.79
N GLU A 210 13.58 6.04 18.08
CA GLU A 210 13.52 7.45 18.49
C GLU A 210 12.07 7.93 18.64
N ILE A 211 11.21 7.50 17.73
CA ILE A 211 9.77 7.74 17.78
C ILE A 211 9.13 7.09 19.02
N VAL A 212 9.43 5.80 19.31
CA VAL A 212 8.94 5.11 20.52
C VAL A 212 9.34 5.92 21.75
N ARG A 213 10.63 6.28 21.83
CA ARG A 213 11.22 7.03 22.94
C ARG A 213 10.50 8.37 23.16
N LYS A 214 10.19 9.10 22.09
CA LYS A 214 9.46 10.39 22.15
C LYS A 214 8.00 10.25 22.59
N ARG A 215 7.32 9.15 22.27
CA ARG A 215 5.90 8.94 22.65
C ARG A 215 5.70 8.38 24.05
N GLY A 216 6.73 7.77 24.63
CA GLY A 216 6.61 7.06 25.91
C GLY A 216 5.94 5.69 25.78
N GLY A 217 5.77 5.00 26.90
CA GLY A 217 5.54 3.54 27.00
C GLY A 217 4.21 2.98 26.46
N GLY A 218 3.42 3.76 25.72
CA GLY A 218 2.15 3.30 25.14
C GLY A 218 2.22 2.96 23.65
N TRP A 219 3.26 3.39 22.93
CA TRP A 219 3.39 3.14 21.48
C TRP A 219 4.37 2.02 21.19
N THR A 220 3.94 1.03 20.41
CA THR A 220 4.80 -0.07 19.94
C THR A 220 5.25 0.22 18.53
N ALA A 221 6.56 0.09 18.26
CA ALA A 221 7.08 0.24 16.91
C ALA A 221 6.45 -0.78 15.96
N PRO A 222 6.10 -0.39 14.72
CA PRO A 222 5.61 -1.33 13.75
C PRO A 222 6.72 -2.34 13.40
N VAL A 223 6.31 -3.55 13.05
CA VAL A 223 7.20 -4.54 12.44
C VAL A 223 7.64 -3.98 11.08
N LEU A 224 8.94 -3.74 10.97
CA LEU A 224 9.56 -3.20 9.76
C LEU A 224 9.96 -4.32 8.80
N ARG A 225 9.66 -4.15 7.52
CA ARG A 225 10.16 -4.98 6.42
C ARG A 225 10.63 -4.07 5.29
N ILE A 226 11.78 -4.38 4.69
CA ILE A 226 12.27 -3.70 3.50
C ILE A 226 12.53 -4.75 2.43
N ASP A 227 11.85 -4.62 1.30
CA ASP A 227 12.08 -5.44 0.10
C ASP A 227 12.60 -4.56 -1.04
N THR A 228 13.22 -5.19 -2.03
CA THR A 228 13.63 -4.55 -3.27
C THR A 228 12.89 -5.15 -4.45
N ILE A 229 12.58 -4.32 -5.43
CA ILE A 229 12.01 -4.77 -6.70
C ILE A 229 12.83 -4.10 -7.80
N GLU A 230 13.33 -4.91 -8.73
CA GLU A 230 13.93 -4.40 -9.95
C GLU A 230 12.81 -3.90 -10.87
N TRP A 231 12.91 -2.65 -11.31
CA TRP A 231 11.91 -2.08 -12.21
C TRP A 231 12.15 -2.65 -13.61
N PRO A 232 11.17 -3.37 -14.20
CA PRO A 232 11.36 -3.94 -15.53
C PRO A 232 11.52 -2.79 -16.53
N TYR A 233 12.67 -2.71 -17.18
CA TYR A 233 12.83 -1.87 -18.34
C TYR A 233 11.99 -2.50 -19.47
N GLU A 234 10.85 -1.89 -19.79
CA GLU A 234 10.19 -2.14 -21.07
C GLU A 234 11.10 -1.55 -22.16
N SER A 235 11.82 -2.44 -22.84
CA SER A 235 12.71 -2.13 -23.98
C SER A 235 11.94 -1.69 -25.21
#